data_AF-A0A5S3PZB0-F1
#
_entry.id   AF-A0A5S3PZB0-F1
#
_cell.length_a   1.000
_cell.length_b   1.000
_cell.length_c   1.000
_cell.angle_alpha   90.00
_cell.angle_beta   90.00
_cell.angle_gamma   90.00
#
_symmetry.space_group_name_H-M   'P 1'
#
loop_
_entity.id
_entity.type
_entity.pdbx_description
1 polymer ?
#
loop_
_entity_poly.entity_id
_entity_poly.type
_entity_poly.pdbx_seq_one_letter_code
_entity_poly.pdbx_strand_id
1 'polypeptide(L)' 'SRQETGRWQNNRAENSHLPFRRRERAMLRFRQMRCLQKFAAVHAFVCNHFNQERHLYTRDDFKLNRAAALAEWRQLCSA' A
#
# COMPACT_ATOMS: atom_id res chain seq x y z
N SER A 1 3.07 -0.52 -37.19
CA SER A 1 4.10 0.39 -36.66
C SER A 1 3.90 0.53 -35.16
N ARG A 2 4.94 0.24 -34.35
CA ARG A 2 4.87 0.39 -32.88
C ARG A 2 4.88 1.89 -32.60
N GLN A 3 3.79 2.43 -32.03
CA GLN A 3 3.74 3.84 -31.67
C GLN A 3 4.87 4.15 -30.68
N GLU A 4 5.85 4.93 -31.11
CA GLU A 4 6.87 5.50 -30.23
C GLU A 4 6.26 6.65 -29.43
N THR A 5 5.56 6.30 -28.35
CA THR A 5 5.10 7.29 -27.39
C THR A 5 6.26 7.67 -26.46
N GLY A 6 7.08 8.66 -26.85
CA GLY A 6 8.17 9.21 -26.02
C GLY A 6 7.73 9.67 -24.62
N ARG A 7 6.43 9.89 -24.43
CA ARG A 7 5.78 10.23 -23.14
C ARG A 7 5.90 9.17 -22.03
N TRP A 8 6.26 7.91 -22.36
CA TRP A 8 6.32 6.81 -21.38
C TRP A 8 7.72 6.35 -21.00
N GLN A 9 8.79 6.98 -21.52
CA GLN A 9 10.16 6.63 -21.12
C GLN A 9 10.39 6.86 -19.61
N ASN A 10 9.85 7.97 -19.09
CA ASN A 10 9.95 8.31 -17.66
C ASN A 10 8.93 7.58 -16.78
N ASN A 11 7.91 6.93 -17.37
CA ASN A 11 6.83 6.32 -16.60
C ASN A 11 7.33 5.19 -15.70
N ARG A 12 8.36 4.43 -16.10
CA ARG A 12 8.90 3.34 -15.26
C ARG A 12 9.63 3.88 -14.03
N ALA A 13 10.51 4.85 -14.22
CA ALA A 13 11.22 5.52 -13.13
C ALA A 13 10.22 6.28 -12.23
N GLU A 14 9.22 6.93 -12.81
CA GLU A 14 8.23 7.67 -12.04
C GLU A 14 7.26 6.75 -11.25
N ASN A 15 6.88 5.61 -11.83
CA ASN A 15 6.00 4.64 -11.18
C ASN A 15 6.69 3.87 -10.05
N SER A 16 8.01 3.68 -10.10
CA SER A 16 8.74 3.02 -8.99
C SER A 16 8.67 3.84 -7.69
N HIS A 17 8.59 5.17 -7.79
CA HIS A 17 8.47 6.06 -6.64
C HIS A 17 7.03 6.25 -6.13
N LEU A 18 6.01 5.74 -6.82
CA LEU A 18 4.60 5.92 -6.42
C LEU A 18 4.28 5.43 -5.00
N PRO A 19 4.71 4.22 -4.56
CA PRO A 19 4.44 3.75 -3.21
C PRO A 19 5.06 4.65 -2.14
N PHE A 20 6.25 5.17 -2.41
CA PHE A 20 6.95 6.10 -1.54
C PHE A 20 6.23 7.45 -1.45
N ARG A 21 5.86 8.05 -2.59
CA ARG A 21 5.10 9.30 -2.63
C ARG A 21 3.74 9.21 -1.92
N ARG A 22 3.03 8.08 -2.07
CA ARG A 22 1.75 7.85 -1.36
C ARG A 22 1.95 7.83 0.16
N ARG A 23 3.03 7.19 0.62
CA ARG A 23 3.39 7.12 2.04
C ARG A 23 3.76 8.50 2.57
N GLU A 24 4.64 9.24 1.90
CA GLU A 24 5.02 10.61 2.30
C GLU A 24 3.81 11.54 2.39
N ARG A 25 2.89 11.47 1.42
CA ARG A 25 1.64 12.24 1.47
C ARG A 25 0.78 11.90 2.69
N ALA A 26 0.71 10.63 3.09
CA ALA A 26 0.03 10.25 4.33
C ALA A 26 0.77 10.77 5.56
N MET A 27 2.11 10.69 5.56
CA MET A 27 2.98 11.18 6.62
C MET A 27 2.81 12.69 6.86
N LEU A 28 2.67 13.50 5.80
CA LEU A 28 2.45 14.95 5.87
C LEU A 28 1.13 15.36 6.56
N ARG A 29 0.17 14.45 6.71
CA ARG A 29 -1.13 14.74 7.35
C ARG A 29 -1.11 14.65 8.87
N PHE A 30 -0.03 14.13 9.47
CA PHE A 30 0.07 14.03 10.92
C PHE A 30 0.49 15.38 11.52
N ARG A 31 -0.30 15.88 12.47
CA ARG A 31 0.00 17.13 13.19
C ARG A 31 1.12 16.98 14.23
N GLN A 32 1.32 15.77 14.76
CA GLN A 32 2.31 15.49 15.81
C GLN A 32 3.35 14.49 15.33
N MET A 33 4.63 14.80 15.58
CA MET A 33 5.78 13.96 15.22
C MET A 33 5.68 12.55 15.85
N ARG A 34 5.19 12.45 17.09
CA ARG A 34 5.00 11.17 17.78
C ARG A 34 4.03 10.23 17.03
N CYS A 35 2.93 10.76 16.50
CA CYS A 35 1.98 9.96 15.74
C CYS A 35 2.58 9.48 14.42
N LEU A 36 3.33 10.36 13.75
CA LEU A 36 4.07 10.03 12.53
C LEU A 36 5.06 8.89 12.77
N GLN A 37 5.85 8.97 13.85
CA GLN A 37 6.83 7.92 14.20
C GLN A 37 6.16 6.57 14.43
N LYS A 38 5.05 6.54 15.20
CA LYS A 38 4.27 5.32 15.41
C LYS A 38 3.76 4.74 14.08
N PHE A 39 3.22 5.57 13.21
CA PHE A 39 2.76 5.15 11.89
C PHE A 39 3.91 4.58 11.04
N ALA A 40 5.04 5.29 10.96
CA ALA A 40 6.19 4.88 10.15
C ALA A 40 6.78 3.55 10.62
N ALA A 41 6.80 3.29 11.93
CA ALA A 41 7.33 2.05 12.52
C ALA A 41 6.53 0.80 12.11
N VAL A 42 5.20 0.91 11.96
CA VAL A 42 4.32 -0.26 11.71
C VAL A 42 3.83 -0.36 10.26
N HIS A 43 3.90 0.72 9.48
CA HIS A 43 3.27 0.79 8.15
C HIS A 43 3.73 -0.33 7.20
N ALA A 44 5.04 -0.56 7.08
CA ALA A 44 5.56 -1.60 6.18
C ALA A 44 5.09 -3.01 6.57
N PHE A 45 5.10 -3.31 7.87
CA PHE A 45 4.62 -4.57 8.40
C PHE A 45 3.14 -4.80 8.09
N VAL A 46 2.27 -3.82 8.37
CA VAL A 46 0.83 -3.88 8.07
C VAL A 46 0.60 -4.04 6.56
N CYS A 47 1.28 -3.25 5.73
CA CYS A 47 1.16 -3.38 4.28
C CYS A 47 1.56 -4.77 3.78
N ASN A 48 2.65 -5.33 4.27
CA ASN A 48 3.10 -6.66 3.87
C ASN A 48 2.12 -7.75 4.31
N HIS A 49 1.62 -7.67 5.55
CA HIS A 49 0.66 -8.64 6.08
C HIS A 49 -0.61 -8.72 5.23
N PHE A 50 -1.21 -7.58 4.88
CA PHE A 50 -2.41 -7.54 4.01
C PHE A 50 -2.14 -7.89 2.53
N ASN A 51 -0.89 -8.01 2.12
CA ASN A 51 -0.50 -8.37 0.74
C ASN A 51 0.32 -9.66 0.67
N GLN A 52 0.37 -10.42 1.77
CA GLN A 52 1.08 -11.70 1.81
C GLN A 52 0.55 -12.61 0.70
N GLU A 53 1.47 -13.29 0.01
CA GLU A 53 1.14 -14.29 -1.01
C GLU A 53 0.21 -13.82 -2.13
N ARG A 54 0.13 -12.50 -2.38
CA ARG A 54 -0.72 -11.89 -3.42
C ARG A 54 -0.62 -12.55 -4.79
N HIS A 55 0.56 -13.10 -5.11
CA HIS A 55 0.90 -13.73 -6.38
C HIS A 55 0.47 -15.19 -6.48
N LEU A 56 0.12 -15.84 -5.35
CA LEU A 56 -0.35 -17.23 -5.33
C LEU A 56 -1.87 -17.34 -5.55
N TYR A 57 -2.61 -16.27 -5.24
CA TYR A 57 -4.07 -16.24 -5.37
C TYR A 57 -4.53 -15.51 -6.62
N THR A 58 -5.67 -15.93 -7.17
CA THR A 58 -6.37 -15.15 -8.18
C THR A 58 -6.72 -13.77 -7.63
N ARG A 59 -7.04 -12.82 -8.52
CA ARG A 59 -7.41 -11.46 -8.09
C ARG A 59 -8.66 -11.45 -7.20
N ASP A 60 -9.62 -12.33 -7.47
CA ASP A 60 -10.89 -12.33 -6.76
C ASP A 60 -10.75 -13.01 -5.40
N ASP A 61 -10.05 -14.15 -5.32
CA ASP A 61 -9.76 -14.81 -4.05
C ASP A 61 -8.94 -13.91 -3.13
N PHE A 62 -7.92 -13.22 -3.67
CA PHE A 62 -7.13 -12.27 -2.88
C PHE A 62 -8.00 -11.14 -2.31
N LYS A 63 -8.95 -10.60 -3.08
CA LYS A 63 -9.84 -9.54 -2.60
C LYS A 63 -10.77 -10.05 -1.51
N LEU A 64 -11.31 -11.26 -1.67
CA LEU A 64 -12.16 -11.90 -0.67
C LEU A 64 -11.41 -12.09 0.65
N ASN A 65 -10.23 -12.72 0.59
CA ASN A 65 -9.38 -12.96 1.76
C ASN A 65 -8.95 -11.66 2.43
N ARG A 66 -8.58 -10.65 1.64
CA ARG A 66 -8.20 -9.32 2.18
C ARG A 66 -9.38 -8.62 2.86
N ALA A 67 -10.60 -8.79 2.36
CA ALA A 67 -11.80 -8.23 2.98
C ALA A 67 -12.12 -8.93 4.30
N ALA A 68 -12.01 -10.26 4.35
CA ALA A 68 -12.18 -11.04 5.58
C ALA A 68 -11.16 -10.64 6.65
N ALA A 69 -9.86 -10.62 6.31
CA ALA A 69 -8.80 -10.18 7.21
C ALA A 69 -9.01 -8.76 7.74
N LEU A 70 -9.53 -7.83 6.91
CA LEU A 70 -9.83 -6.47 7.35
C LEU A 70 -11.02 -6.42 8.32
N ALA A 71 -12.02 -7.29 8.15
CA ALA A 71 -13.14 -7.39 9.07
C ALA A 71 -12.69 -7.90 10.44
N GLU A 72 -11.88 -8.96 10.48
CA GLU A 72 -11.28 -9.50 11.71
C GLU A 72 -10.40 -8.46 12.42
N TRP A 73 -9.53 -7.77 11.66
CA TRP A 73 -8.69 -6.70 12.21
C TRP A 73 -9.51 -5.60 12.90
N ARG A 74 -10.64 -5.20 12.29
CA ARG A 74 -11.53 -4.19 12.87
C ARG A 74 -12.17 -4.67 14.17
N GLN A 75 -12.56 -5.94 14.24
CA GLN A 75 -13.11 -6.53 15.46
C GLN A 75 -12.07 -6.50 16.60
N LEU A 76 -10.82 -6.84 16.31
CA LEU A 76 -9.72 -6.77 17.28
C LEU A 76 -9.44 -5.34 17.76
N CYS A 77 -9.55 -4.33 16.89
CA CYS A 77 -9.38 -2.93 17.27
C CYS A 77 -10.58 -2.34 18.02
N SER A 78 -11.76 -2.96 17.95
CA SER A 78 -12.96 -2.52 18.67
C SER A 78 -13.14 -3.18 20.04
N ALA A 79 -12.35 -4.21 20.34
CA ALA A 79 -12.28 -4.87 21.65
C ALA A 79 -11.39 -4.05 22.61
#